data_AF-A0A2I1HVW5-F1
#
_entry.id   AF-A0A2I1HVW5-F1
#
_cell.length_a   1.000
_cell.length_b   1.000
_cell.length_c   1.000
_cell.angle_alpha   90.00
_cell.angle_beta   90.00
_cell.angle_gamma   90.00
#
_symmetry.space_group_name_H-M   'P 1'
#
loop_
_entity.id
_entity.type
_entity.pdbx_description
1 polymer ?
#
loop_
_entity_poly.entity_id
_entity_poly.type
_entity_poly.pdbx_seq_one_letter_code
_entity_poly.pdbx_strand_id
1 'polypeptide(L)'
;MAPKVLLTQILPPDSQKLIESAKDIELVYWDKTGAIPREKFLELAKGVDGILCMLTDKIDSELLDAAGPNLKVVSTMSVGYDHVDLSEFRKRSIPLGHTPGVLTDAVADITVLLVLAAARRIREGFRAVEK
;
A
#
# COMPACT_ATOMS: atom_id res chain seq x y z
N MET A 1 7.80 19.79 15.68
CA MET A 1 8.34 18.43 15.46
C MET A 1 7.94 18.02 14.05
N ALA A 2 8.81 17.36 13.29
CA ALA A 2 8.47 16.90 11.94
C ALA A 2 7.39 15.80 12.02
N PRO A 3 6.40 15.77 11.11
CA PRO A 3 5.39 14.71 11.09
C PRO A 3 6.01 13.34 10.83
N LYS A 4 5.57 12.33 11.57
CA LYS A 4 6.02 10.95 11.41
C LYS A 4 5.16 10.22 10.37
N VAL A 5 5.79 9.65 9.35
CA VAL A 5 5.09 8.92 8.29
C VAL A 5 5.55 7.47 8.28
N LEU A 6 4.60 6.55 8.47
CA LEU A 6 4.84 5.12 8.38
C LEU A 6 4.74 4.64 6.94
N LEU A 7 5.79 4.00 6.45
CA LEU A 7 5.85 3.30 5.18
C LEU A 7 5.73 1.79 5.43
N THR A 8 4.64 1.18 4.96
CA THR A 8 4.39 -0.24 5.30
C THR A 8 5.23 -1.23 4.50
N GLN A 9 5.86 -0.75 3.42
CA GLN A 9 6.83 -1.48 2.61
C GLN A 9 7.81 -0.52 1.95
N ILE A 10 8.93 -1.06 1.46
CA ILE A 10 9.85 -0.35 0.58
C ILE A 10 9.17 -0.07 -0.77
N LEU A 11 9.26 1.16 -1.23
CA LEU A 11 8.64 1.59 -2.48
C LEU A 11 9.53 1.27 -3.69
N PRO A 12 8.98 1.31 -4.93
CA PRO A 12 9.79 1.33 -6.14
C PRO A 12 10.86 2.44 -6.11
N PRO A 13 12.03 2.25 -6.74
CA PRO A 13 13.21 3.12 -6.52
C PRO A 13 12.96 4.62 -6.66
N ASP A 14 12.18 5.05 -7.66
CA ASP A 14 11.93 6.47 -7.89
C ASP A 14 10.97 7.07 -6.85
N SER A 15 9.96 6.31 -6.43
CA SER A 15 9.05 6.72 -5.35
C SER A 15 9.75 6.71 -3.99
N GLN A 16 10.65 5.75 -3.76
CA GLN A 16 11.47 5.66 -2.55
C GLN A 16 12.40 6.88 -2.42
N LYS A 17 13.13 7.21 -3.50
CA LYS A 17 13.98 8.41 -3.52
C LYS A 17 13.19 9.69 -3.29
N LEU A 18 11.99 9.79 -3.89
CA LEU A 18 11.14 10.95 -3.73
C LEU A 18 10.75 11.17 -2.27
N ILE A 19 10.27 10.13 -1.59
CA ILE A 19 9.84 10.26 -0.19
C ILE A 19 11.02 10.48 0.77
N GLU A 20 12.16 9.84 0.53
CA GLU A 20 13.39 10.05 1.30
C GLU A 20 13.98 11.45 1.13
N SER A 21 13.74 12.10 -0.02
CA SER A 21 14.18 13.47 -0.27
C SER A 21 13.37 14.54 0.46
N ALA A 22 12.22 14.17 1.03
CA ALA A 22 11.38 15.09 1.80
C ALA A 22 12.04 15.43 3.13
N LYS A 23 12.43 16.70 3.30
CA LYS A 23 13.18 17.17 4.48
C LYS A 23 12.32 17.45 5.72
N ASP A 24 11.01 17.53 5.52
CA ASP A 24 10.08 18.00 6.55
C ASP A 24 9.32 16.88 7.25
N ILE A 25 9.68 15.60 7.01
CA ILE A 25 9.03 14.42 7.59
C ILE A 25 10.06 13.48 8.23
N GLU A 26 9.63 12.77 9.26
CA GLU A 26 10.38 11.64 9.85
C GLU A 26 9.78 10.33 9.32
N LEU A 27 10.59 9.47 8.71
CA LEU A 27 10.13 8.22 8.13
C LEU A 27 10.27 7.05 9.11
N VAL A 28 9.20 6.29 9.27
CA VAL A 28 9.17 5.02 10.00
C VAL A 28 9.00 3.91 8.97
N TYR A 29 9.91 2.93 8.96
CA TYR A 29 9.93 1.87 7.96
C TYR A 29 9.51 0.53 8.53
N TRP A 30 8.82 -0.24 7.72
CA TRP A 30 8.92 -1.69 7.74
C TRP A 30 9.99 -2.14 6.74
N ASP A 31 11.13 -2.59 7.26
CA ASP A 31 12.32 -2.95 6.50
C ASP A 31 12.36 -4.41 6.04
N LYS A 32 11.31 -5.19 6.32
CA LYS A 32 11.24 -6.62 5.96
C LYS A 32 10.37 -6.86 4.74
N THR A 33 10.66 -7.95 4.05
CA THR A 33 9.87 -8.42 2.93
C THR A 33 8.49 -8.89 3.37
N GLY A 34 7.46 -8.48 2.65
CA GLY A 34 6.07 -8.90 2.87
C GLY A 34 5.27 -7.97 3.77
N ALA A 35 4.00 -8.28 3.95
CA ALA A 35 3.08 -7.49 4.77
C ALA A 35 3.50 -7.46 6.24
N ILE A 36 3.25 -6.34 6.92
CA ILE A 36 3.55 -6.20 8.34
C ILE A 36 2.63 -7.14 9.13
N PRO A 37 3.16 -7.98 10.04
CA PRO A 37 2.33 -8.72 10.99
C PRO A 37 1.47 -7.75 11.80
N ARG A 38 0.21 -8.11 12.04
CA ARG A 38 -0.79 -7.20 12.62
C ARG A 38 -0.33 -6.53 13.91
N GLU A 39 0.19 -7.30 14.86
CA GLU A 39 0.69 -6.79 16.15
C GLU A 39 1.79 -5.73 15.96
N LYS A 40 2.72 -5.97 15.02
CA LYS A 40 3.81 -5.04 14.73
C LYS A 40 3.30 -3.80 14.01
N PHE A 41 2.27 -3.94 13.17
CA PHE A 41 1.65 -2.80 12.51
C PHE A 41 0.99 -1.86 13.53
N LEU A 42 0.24 -2.42 14.49
CA LEU A 42 -0.34 -1.63 15.59
C LEU A 42 0.73 -0.95 16.44
N GLU A 43 1.88 -1.58 16.66
CA GLU A 43 3.00 -0.97 17.40
C GLU A 43 3.62 0.20 16.62
N LEU A 44 3.94 -0.01 15.34
CA LEU A 44 4.57 1.00 14.48
C LEU A 44 3.66 2.18 14.16
N ALA A 45 2.35 1.96 14.14
CA ALA A 45 1.37 3.02 13.88
C ALA A 45 1.27 4.04 15.04
N LYS A 46 1.65 3.67 16.27
CA LYS A 46 1.44 4.52 17.45
C LYS A 46 2.09 5.89 17.30
N GLY A 47 1.26 6.93 17.32
CA GLY A 47 1.71 8.32 17.33
C GLY A 47 2.24 8.83 15.99
N VAL A 48 2.02 8.10 14.88
CA VAL A 48 2.35 8.58 13.54
C VAL A 48 1.34 9.62 13.07
N ASP A 49 1.79 10.56 12.24
CA ASP A 49 0.97 11.60 11.62
C ASP A 49 0.41 11.15 10.27
N GLY A 50 1.08 10.21 9.59
CA GLY A 50 0.66 9.69 8.30
C GLY A 50 1.01 8.22 8.08
N ILE A 51 0.24 7.54 7.25
CA ILE A 51 0.50 6.15 6.85
C ILE A 51 0.42 6.07 5.32
N LEU A 52 1.47 5.52 4.69
CA LEU A 52 1.44 5.07 3.31
C LEU A 52 1.43 3.54 3.29
N CYS A 53 0.30 2.97 2.87
CA CYS A 53 0.02 1.55 2.95
C CYS A 53 -0.14 0.88 1.58
N MET A 54 -0.09 -0.45 1.56
CA MET A 54 -0.28 -1.29 0.39
C MET A 54 -1.66 -1.96 0.42
N LEU A 55 -2.09 -2.51 -0.72
CA LEU A 55 -3.38 -3.23 -0.83
C LEU A 55 -3.51 -4.44 0.12
N THR A 56 -2.38 -4.96 0.60
CA THR A 56 -2.34 -6.10 1.53
C THR A 56 -2.59 -5.71 2.97
N ASP A 57 -2.55 -4.41 3.28
CA ASP A 57 -2.66 -3.90 4.65
C ASP A 57 -4.11 -3.64 5.00
N LYS A 58 -4.59 -4.15 6.14
CA LYS A 58 -5.94 -3.89 6.60
C LYS A 58 -5.98 -2.63 7.46
N ILE A 59 -6.71 -1.61 6.99
CA ILE A 59 -6.84 -0.31 7.68
C ILE A 59 -8.24 -0.20 8.28
N ASP A 60 -8.40 -0.68 9.50
CA ASP A 60 -9.66 -0.75 10.25
C ASP A 60 -9.60 0.03 11.58
N SER A 61 -10.70 0.03 12.34
CA SER A 61 -10.83 0.80 13.58
C SER A 61 -9.69 0.56 14.57
N GLU A 62 -9.26 -0.70 14.76
CA GLU A 62 -8.20 -1.07 15.70
C GLU A 62 -6.86 -0.42 15.32
N LEU A 63 -6.53 -0.36 14.03
CA LEU A 63 -5.31 0.31 13.58
C LEU A 63 -5.41 1.83 13.78
N LEU A 64 -6.57 2.41 13.48
CA LEU A 64 -6.79 3.85 13.66
C LEU A 64 -6.77 4.25 15.14
N ASP A 65 -7.25 3.38 16.03
CA ASP A 65 -7.15 3.54 17.48
C ASP A 65 -5.71 3.46 17.96
N ALA A 66 -4.95 2.48 17.46
CA ALA A 66 -3.53 2.34 17.78
C ALA A 66 -2.71 3.52 17.29
N ALA A 67 -3.00 4.04 16.09
CA ALA A 67 -2.34 5.23 15.56
C ALA A 67 -2.58 6.47 16.43
N GLY A 68 -3.79 6.58 16.96
CA GLY A 68 -4.18 7.62 17.90
C GLY A 68 -4.57 8.94 17.21
N PRO A 69 -4.82 9.99 18.00
CA PRO A 69 -5.42 11.24 17.52
C PRO A 69 -4.50 12.10 16.63
N ASN A 70 -3.21 11.75 16.54
CA ASN A 70 -2.25 12.49 15.72
C ASN A 70 -2.32 12.14 14.23
N LEU A 71 -2.96 11.01 13.89
CA LEU A 71 -3.07 10.56 12.51
C LEU A 71 -3.89 11.54 11.67
N LYS A 72 -3.24 12.19 10.71
CA LYS A 72 -3.82 13.23 9.85
C LYS A 72 -4.17 12.75 8.46
N VAL A 73 -3.56 11.68 7.97
CA VAL A 73 -3.77 11.18 6.61
C VAL A 73 -3.37 9.73 6.47
N VAL A 74 -4.11 8.98 5.66
CA VAL A 74 -3.65 7.69 5.14
C VAL A 74 -3.67 7.76 3.63
N SER A 75 -2.66 7.22 2.98
CA SER A 75 -2.62 7.03 1.53
C SER A 75 -2.39 5.56 1.23
N THR A 76 -3.05 5.02 0.22
CA THR A 76 -2.79 3.68 -0.27
C THR A 76 -2.18 3.70 -1.66
N MET A 77 -1.13 2.90 -1.87
CA MET A 77 -0.55 2.68 -3.20
C MET A 77 -1.39 1.66 -3.98
N SER A 78 -2.67 1.98 -4.19
CA SER A 78 -3.64 1.16 -4.91
C SER A 78 -4.83 1.98 -5.39
N VAL A 79 -5.56 1.48 -6.40
CA VAL A 79 -6.82 2.08 -6.87
C VAL A 79 -7.98 1.65 -5.98
N GLY A 80 -8.12 0.34 -5.78
CA GLY A 80 -9.12 -0.21 -4.88
C GLY A 80 -8.75 0.11 -3.44
N TYR A 81 -9.76 0.36 -2.60
CA TYR A 81 -9.58 0.66 -1.18
C TYR A 81 -10.50 -0.20 -0.31
N ASP A 82 -10.85 -1.39 -0.78
CA ASP A 82 -11.70 -2.36 -0.08
C ASP A 82 -11.09 -2.83 1.26
N HIS A 83 -9.77 -2.71 1.40
CA HIS A 83 -9.02 -3.00 2.62
C HIS A 83 -9.08 -1.88 3.67
N VAL A 84 -9.81 -0.78 3.39
CA VAL A 84 -9.95 0.39 4.27
C VAL A 84 -11.38 0.53 4.77
N ASP A 85 -11.56 0.67 6.08
CA ASP A 85 -12.87 0.98 6.68
C ASP A 85 -13.23 2.46 6.48
N LEU A 86 -13.90 2.76 5.37
CA LEU A 86 -14.35 4.12 5.04
C LEU A 86 -15.31 4.71 6.07
N SER A 87 -16.04 3.87 6.82
CA SER A 87 -16.96 4.36 7.84
C SER A 87 -16.20 4.99 9.00
N GLU A 88 -15.09 4.37 9.41
CA GLU A 88 -14.19 4.90 10.43
C GLU A 88 -13.47 6.16 9.97
N PHE A 89 -13.00 6.21 8.72
CA PHE A 89 -12.38 7.40 8.15
C PHE A 89 -13.33 8.60 8.16
N ARG A 90 -14.60 8.39 7.80
CA ARG A 90 -15.64 9.44 7.86
C ARG A 90 -15.90 9.90 9.29
N LYS A 91 -16.03 8.97 10.24
CA LYS A 91 -16.24 9.31 11.67
C LYS A 91 -15.09 10.15 12.23
N ARG A 92 -13.86 9.80 11.85
CA ARG A 92 -12.62 10.44 12.36
C ARG A 92 -12.18 11.65 11.52
N SER A 93 -12.86 11.94 10.42
CA SER A 93 -12.50 12.99 9.45
C SER A 93 -11.05 12.88 8.95
N ILE A 94 -10.58 11.65 8.74
CA ILE A 94 -9.23 11.37 8.21
C ILE A 94 -9.34 11.30 6.68
N PRO A 95 -8.56 12.09 5.92
CA PRO A 95 -8.49 11.96 4.46
C PRO A 95 -7.80 10.65 4.05
N LEU A 96 -8.32 10.03 3.00
CA LEU A 96 -7.75 8.85 2.34
C LEU A 96 -7.27 9.21 0.92
N GLY A 97 -5.99 9.01 0.65
CA GLY A 97 -5.40 9.05 -0.69
C GLY A 97 -5.40 7.67 -1.36
N HIS A 98 -5.58 7.64 -2.68
CA HIS A 98 -5.51 6.45 -3.54
C HIS A 98 -5.03 6.86 -4.94
N THR A 99 -4.73 5.91 -5.83
CA THR A 99 -4.03 6.16 -7.12
C THR A 99 -4.88 5.88 -8.38
N PRO A 100 -6.05 6.52 -8.58
CA PRO A 100 -6.90 6.24 -9.74
C PRO A 100 -6.24 6.65 -11.06
N GLY A 101 -6.56 5.91 -12.12
CA GLY A 101 -6.22 6.26 -13.51
C GLY A 101 -4.80 5.92 -13.99
N VAL A 102 -3.82 5.71 -13.09
CA VAL A 102 -2.41 5.51 -13.50
C VAL A 102 -2.01 4.06 -13.78
N LEU A 103 -2.90 3.09 -13.53
CA LEU A 103 -2.62 1.64 -13.71
C LEU A 103 -3.56 0.97 -14.72
N THR A 104 -4.49 1.72 -15.31
CA THR A 104 -5.54 1.18 -16.19
C THR A 104 -4.96 0.39 -17.35
N ASP A 105 -4.01 0.97 -18.08
CA ASP A 105 -3.42 0.35 -19.27
C ASP A 105 -2.58 -0.88 -18.89
N ALA A 106 -1.77 -0.78 -17.84
CA ALA A 106 -0.96 -1.91 -17.35
C ALA A 106 -1.84 -3.10 -16.91
N VAL A 107 -2.96 -2.83 -16.23
CA VAL A 107 -3.92 -3.89 -15.85
C VAL A 107 -4.61 -4.48 -17.08
N ALA A 108 -4.95 -3.67 -18.09
CA ALA A 108 -5.53 -4.14 -19.34
C ALA A 108 -4.55 -5.05 -20.11
N ASP A 109 -3.29 -4.66 -20.22
CA ASP A 109 -2.24 -5.46 -20.89
C ASP A 109 -2.07 -6.83 -20.25
N ILE A 110 -1.97 -6.88 -18.91
CA ILE A 110 -1.87 -8.14 -18.17
C ILE A 110 -3.15 -8.97 -18.32
N THR A 111 -4.32 -8.34 -18.37
CA THR A 111 -5.60 -9.05 -18.58
C THR A 111 -5.61 -9.74 -19.95
N VAL A 112 -5.26 -9.03 -21.02
CA VAL A 112 -5.19 -9.61 -22.37
C VAL A 112 -4.14 -10.73 -22.43
N LEU A 113 -2.97 -10.51 -21.82
CA LEU A 113 -1.92 -11.53 -21.72
C LEU A 113 -2.43 -12.79 -21.03
N LEU A 114 -3.11 -12.67 -19.89
CA LEU A 114 -3.66 -13.80 -19.12
C LEU A 114 -4.75 -14.55 -19.90
N VAL A 115 -5.62 -13.84 -20.62
CA VAL A 115 -6.64 -14.43 -21.48
C VAL A 115 -6.00 -15.29 -22.58
N LEU A 116 -5.01 -14.74 -23.29
CA LEU A 116 -4.28 -15.46 -24.33
C LEU A 116 -3.50 -16.66 -23.75
N ALA A 117 -2.84 -16.44 -22.61
CA ALA A 117 -2.08 -17.45 -21.88
C ALA A 117 -2.95 -18.66 -21.52
N ALA A 118 -4.15 -18.41 -20.99
CA ALA A 118 -5.11 -19.45 -20.65
C ALA A 118 -5.67 -20.15 -21.90
N ALA A 119 -6.11 -19.39 -22.90
CA ALA A 119 -6.71 -19.92 -24.12
C ALA A 119 -5.75 -20.80 -24.93
N ARG A 120 -4.45 -20.51 -24.88
CA ARG A 120 -3.41 -21.21 -25.66
C ARG A 120 -2.53 -22.13 -24.82
N ARG A 121 -2.88 -22.37 -23.56
CA ARG A 121 -2.14 -23.26 -22.64
C ARG A 121 -0.65 -22.90 -22.59
N ILE A 122 -0.35 -21.60 -22.48
CA ILE A 122 1.01 -21.09 -22.64
C ILE A 122 1.97 -21.69 -21.61
N ARG A 123 1.49 -22.01 -20.40
CA ARG A 123 2.31 -22.61 -19.34
C ARG A 123 2.81 -23.99 -19.74
N GLU A 124 1.95 -24.82 -20.34
CA GLU A 124 2.35 -26.13 -20.87
C GLU A 124 3.24 -25.99 -22.11
N GLY A 125 2.92 -25.04 -22.99
CA GLY A 125 3.75 -24.74 -24.16
C GLY A 125 5.17 -24.34 -23.76
N PHE A 126 5.33 -23.50 -22.74
CA PHE A 126 6.63 -23.05 -22.23
C PHE A 126 7.42 -24.21 -21.62
N ARG A 127 6.78 -25.03 -20.78
CA ARG A 127 7.40 -26.25 -20.21
C ARG A 127 7.84 -27.28 -21.26
N ALA A 128 7.19 -27.32 -22.42
CA ALA A 128 7.56 -28.27 -23.48
C ALA A 128 8.82 -27.84 -24.25
N VAL A 129 9.19 -26.55 -24.20
CA VAL A 129 10.35 -26.00 -24.93
C VAL A 129 11.53 -25.68 -24.00
N GLU A 130 11.27 -25.38 -22.73
CA GLU A 130 12.32 -25.30 -21.70
C GLU A 130 12.80 -26.71 -21.35
N LYS A 131 14.01 -27.06 -21.80
CA LYS A 131 14.71 -28.30 -21.45
C LYS A 131 15.46 -28.16 -20.13
#